data_AF-A0A957R489-F1
#
_entry.id   AF-A0A957R489-F1
#
_cell.length_a   1.000
_cell.length_b   1.000
_cell.length_c   1.000
_cell.angle_alpha   90.00
_cell.angle_beta   90.00
_cell.angle_gamma   90.00
#
_symmetry.space_group_name_H-M   'P 1'
#
loop_
_entity.id
_entity.type
_entity.pdbx_description
1 polymer ?
#
loop_
_entity_poly.entity_id
_entity_poly.type
_entity_poly.pdbx_seq_one_letter_code
_entity_poly.pdbx_strand_id
1 'polypeptide(L)'
;MDNLQLFYYMRDGLGCLGALIGLGASLSLLSRQQHKAGLLALLGFACLAIEPAADYVIWQQLSFVEEVNFDLLEMVYALAGVVSLFGGMVLLTAALVTAAGGQAPAAQNDDLAQQVLGQTEGDSRW
;
A
#
# COMPACT_ATOMS: atom_id res chain seq x y z
N MET A 1 -4.22 14.95 32.09
CA MET A 1 -4.15 14.51 30.69
C MET A 1 -5.57 14.46 30.19
N ASP A 2 -5.94 15.39 29.33
CA ASP A 2 -7.33 15.59 28.92
C ASP A 2 -7.77 14.45 27.99
N ASN A 3 -9.01 13.99 28.13
CA ASN A 3 -9.59 12.86 27.38
C ASN A 3 -9.38 12.95 25.86
N LEU A 4 -9.22 14.16 25.34
CA LEU A 4 -8.95 14.45 23.92
C LEU A 4 -7.57 13.94 23.47
N GLN A 5 -6.52 14.06 24.29
CA GLN A 5 -5.20 13.52 23.96
C GLN A 5 -5.20 12.00 23.90
N LEU A 6 -5.96 11.35 24.79
CA LEU A 6 -6.09 9.88 24.79
C LEU A 6 -6.71 9.37 23.48
N PHE A 7 -7.70 10.10 22.94
CA PHE A 7 -8.30 9.78 21.64
C PHE A 7 -7.31 9.89 20.47
N TYR A 8 -6.46 10.92 20.46
CA TYR A 8 -5.42 11.06 19.46
C TYR A 8 -4.42 9.90 19.50
N TYR A 9 -3.89 9.57 20.69
CA TYR A 9 -2.98 8.43 20.83
C TYR A 9 -3.61 7.08 20.46
N MET A 10 -4.90 6.87 20.76
CA MET A 10 -5.61 5.67 20.32
C MET A 10 -5.75 5.62 18.80
N ARG A 11 -6.09 6.74 18.16
CA ARG A 11 -6.19 6.83 16.69
C ARG A 11 -4.86 6.50 16.03
N ASP A 12 -3.78 7.14 16.48
CA ASP A 12 -2.45 7.00 15.86
C ASP A 12 -1.87 5.60 16.14
N GLY A 13 -2.13 5.05 17.33
CA GLY A 13 -1.81 3.66 17.66
C GLY A 13 -2.55 2.64 16.78
N LEU A 14 -3.85 2.85 16.53
CA LEU A 14 -4.63 2.02 15.61
C LEU A 14 -4.14 2.15 14.16
N GLY A 15 -3.81 3.37 13.71
CA GLY A 15 -3.24 3.63 12.39
C GLY A 15 -1.92 2.89 12.19
N CYS A 16 -1.02 2.96 13.18
CA CYS A 16 0.26 2.25 13.17
C CYS A 16 0.09 0.72 13.12
N LEU A 17 -0.79 0.16 13.96
CA LEU A 17 -1.09 -1.27 13.94
C LEU A 17 -1.69 -1.71 12.59
N GLY A 18 -2.60 -0.92 12.03
CA GLY A 18 -3.18 -1.16 10.71
C GLY A 18 -2.13 -1.18 9.60
N ALA A 19 -1.19 -0.22 9.62
CA ALA A 19 -0.09 -0.16 8.67
C ALA A 19 0.85 -1.37 8.79
N LEU A 20 1.20 -1.78 10.02
CA LEU A 20 2.06 -2.95 10.26
C LEU A 20 1.42 -4.26 9.78
N ILE A 21 0.12 -4.45 10.07
CA ILE A 21 -0.65 -5.61 9.59
C ILE A 21 -0.70 -5.60 8.05
N GLY A 22 -0.97 -4.43 7.45
CA GLY A 22 -1.02 -4.25 6.00
C GLY A 22 0.31 -4.54 5.30
N LEU A 23 1.43 -4.09 5.88
CA LEU A 23 2.77 -4.41 5.38
C LEU A 23 3.05 -5.91 5.44
N GLY A 24 2.70 -6.57 6.55
CA GLY A 24 2.81 -8.03 6.69
C GLY A 24 1.96 -8.79 5.66
N ALA A 25 0.72 -8.35 5.43
CA ALA A 25 -0.15 -8.91 4.40
C ALA A 25 0.42 -8.70 2.98
N SER A 26 1.02 -7.55 2.72
CA SER A 26 1.66 -7.24 1.42
C SER A 26 2.87 -8.12 1.14
N LEU A 27 3.69 -8.41 2.17
CA LEU A 27 4.79 -9.37 2.07
C LEU A 27 4.27 -10.80 1.81
N SER A 28 3.15 -11.18 2.43
CA SER A 28 2.49 -12.47 2.15
C SER A 28 2.01 -12.57 0.70
N LEU A 29 1.46 -11.48 0.13
CA LEU A 29 1.08 -11.41 -1.29
C LEU A 29 2.29 -11.54 -2.24
N LEU A 30 3.42 -10.94 -1.87
CA LEU A 30 4.69 -11.07 -2.61
C LEU A 30 5.19 -12.53 -2.62
N SER A 31 5.04 -13.23 -1.50
CA SER A 31 5.40 -14.66 -1.38
C SER A 31 4.52 -15.57 -2.25
N ARG A 32 3.26 -15.17 -2.52
CA ARG A 32 2.30 -15.91 -3.34
C ARG A 32 2.36 -15.59 -4.85
N GLN A 33 3.49 -15.08 -5.33
CA GLN A 33 3.72 -14.65 -6.72
C GLN A 33 2.80 -13.53 -7.26
N GLN A 34 2.02 -12.87 -6.41
CA GLN A 34 1.25 -11.69 -6.81
C GLN A 34 2.11 -10.42 -6.72
N HIS A 35 3.27 -10.43 -7.38
CA HIS A 35 4.33 -9.43 -7.19
C HIS A 35 3.86 -7.99 -7.45
N LYS A 36 3.03 -7.76 -8.47
CA LYS A 36 2.51 -6.42 -8.79
C LYS A 36 1.55 -5.90 -7.73
N ALA A 37 0.59 -6.71 -7.31
CA ALA A 37 -0.37 -6.35 -6.28
C ALA A 37 0.31 -6.21 -4.91
N GLY A 38 1.24 -7.11 -4.59
CA GLY A 38 2.02 -7.09 -3.35
C GLY A 38 2.93 -5.86 -3.24
N LEU A 39 3.61 -5.45 -4.32
CA LEU A 39 4.43 -4.23 -4.33
C LEU A 39 3.58 -2.96 -4.18
N LEU A 40 2.46 -2.87 -4.90
CA LEU A 40 1.55 -1.73 -4.78
C LEU A 40 0.94 -1.64 -3.38
N ALA A 41 0.55 -2.78 -2.80
CA ALA A 41 0.04 -2.83 -1.44
C ALA A 41 1.12 -2.43 -0.42
N LEU A 42 2.35 -2.92 -0.60
CA LEU A 42 3.48 -2.60 0.29
C LEU A 42 3.80 -1.10 0.25
N LEU A 43 3.86 -0.50 -0.94
CA LEU A 43 4.04 0.94 -1.09
C LEU A 43 2.86 1.74 -0.51
N GLY A 44 1.63 1.27 -0.71
CA GLY A 44 0.44 1.91 -0.16
C GLY A 44 0.42 1.94 1.37
N PHE A 45 0.70 0.81 2.02
CA PHE A 45 0.80 0.76 3.48
C PHE A 45 2.04 1.47 4.02
N ALA A 46 3.15 1.48 3.29
CA ALA A 46 4.32 2.28 3.65
C ALA A 46 4.03 3.78 3.61
N CYS A 47 3.26 4.25 2.61
CA CYS A 47 2.78 5.64 2.57
C CYS A 47 1.89 5.96 3.78
N LEU A 48 0.93 5.09 4.12
CA LEU A 48 0.08 5.29 5.31
C LEU A 48 0.87 5.31 6.62
N ALA A 49 2.00 4.60 6.69
CA ALA A 49 2.88 4.61 7.86
C ALA A 49 3.64 5.94 8.06
N ILE A 50 3.66 6.84 7.07
CA ILE A 50 4.34 8.14 7.18
C ILE A 50 3.70 8.99 8.28
N GLU A 51 2.37 8.96 8.44
CA GLU A 51 1.70 9.82 9.43
C GLU A 51 2.10 9.45 10.88
N PRO A 52 1.97 8.20 11.36
CA PRO A 52 2.41 7.86 12.71
C PRO A 52 3.94 8.00 12.89
N ALA A 53 4.74 7.84 11.84
CA ALA A 53 6.18 8.06 11.90
C ALA A 53 6.54 9.54 12.02
N ALA A 54 5.85 10.42 11.28
CA ALA A 54 6.05 11.86 11.35
C ALA A 54 5.67 12.40 12.73
N ASP A 55 4.57 11.91 13.30
CA ASP A 55 4.12 12.32 14.63
C ASP A 55 5.14 11.94 15.72
N TYR A 56 5.70 10.73 15.65
CA TYR A 56 6.80 10.31 16.53
C TYR A 56 8.04 11.22 16.41
N VAL A 57 8.44 11.58 15.18
CA VAL A 57 9.59 12.46 14.93
C VAL A 57 9.36 13.88 15.46
N ILE A 58 8.14 14.40 15.33
CA ILE A 58 7.77 15.72 15.84
C ILE A 58 7.86 15.74 17.36
N TRP A 59 7.28 14.74 18.04
CA TRP A 59 7.38 14.63 19.50
C TRP A 59 8.83 14.51 19.97
N GLN A 60 9.66 13.78 19.22
CA GLN A 60 11.08 13.68 19.51
C GLN A 60 11.79 15.03 19.34
N GLN A 61 11.58 15.74 18.22
CA GLN A 61 12.16 17.05 17.94
C GLN A 61 11.79 18.09 19.01
N LEU A 62 10.51 18.16 19.37
CA LEU A 62 10.00 19.06 20.42
C LEU A 62 10.61 18.78 21.80
N SER A 63 11.04 17.55 22.04
CA SER A 63 11.65 17.15 23.31
C SER A 63 13.13 17.53 23.43
N PHE A 64 13.81 17.81 22.31
CA PHE A 64 15.27 18.05 22.28
C PHE A 64 15.69 19.44 21.78
N VAL A 65 14.81 20.19 21.12
CA VAL A 65 15.15 21.47 20.47
C VAL A 65 14.37 22.63 21.10
N GLU A 66 15.08 23.62 21.66
CA GLU A 66 14.49 24.82 22.29
C GLU A 66 13.90 25.81 21.27
N GLU A 67 14.40 25.84 20.03
CA GLU A 67 13.92 26.71 18.95
C GLU A 67 13.49 25.89 17.73
N VAL A 68 12.22 25.50 17.70
CA VAL A 68 11.62 24.84 16.52
C VAL A 68 10.88 25.89 15.69
N ASN A 69 11.18 25.97 14.40
CA ASN A 69 10.39 26.77 13.46
C ASN A 69 9.06 26.04 13.17
N PHE A 70 8.06 26.32 14.00
CA PHE A 70 6.74 25.67 13.94
C PHE A 70 6.04 25.84 12.59
N ASP A 71 6.16 27.00 11.93
CA ASP A 71 5.51 27.26 10.65
C ASP A 71 6.00 26.31 9.55
N LEU A 72 7.31 26.07 9.50
CA LEU A 72 7.90 25.15 8.53
C LEU A 72 7.57 23.69 8.88
N LEU A 73 7.57 23.35 10.17
CA LEU A 73 7.24 22.00 10.63
C LEU A 73 5.78 21.64 10.34
N GLU A 74 4.84 22.57 10.58
CA GLU A 74 3.42 22.40 10.32
C GLU A 74 3.14 22.22 8.82
N MET A 75 3.78 23.03 7.97
CA MET A 75 3.63 22.91 6.52
C MET A 75 4.14 21.56 6.00
N VAL A 76 5.31 21.11 6.47
CA VAL A 76 5.89 19.81 6.08
C VAL A 76 5.01 18.66 6.58
N TYR A 77 4.49 18.75 7.80
CA TYR A 77 3.59 17.74 8.36
C TYR A 77 2.28 17.64 7.58
N ALA A 78 1.65 18.77 7.28
CA ALA A 78 0.43 18.81 6.47
C ALA A 78 0.64 18.19 5.09
N LEU A 79 1.77 18.51 4.43
CA LEU A 79 2.11 17.96 3.12
C LEU A 79 2.40 16.46 3.18
N ALA A 80 3.13 16.01 4.21
CA ALA A 80 3.39 14.59 4.45
C ALA A 80 2.11 13.81 4.75
N GLY A 81 1.18 14.40 5.52
CA GLY A 81 -0.13 13.82 5.80
C GLY A 81 -0.99 13.66 4.55
N VAL A 82 -1.01 14.67 3.68
CA VAL A 82 -1.75 14.60 2.40
C VAL A 82 -1.15 13.53 1.48
N VAL A 83 0.18 13.49 1.32
CA VAL A 83 0.86 12.48 0.50
C VAL A 83 0.66 11.07 1.07
N SER A 84 0.73 10.93 2.39
CA SER A 84 0.47 9.68 3.12
C SER A 84 -0.93 9.14 2.81
N LEU A 85 -1.97 9.95 3.05
CA LEU A 85 -3.36 9.54 2.89
C LEU A 85 -3.75 9.34 1.43
N PHE A 86 -3.56 10.35 0.58
CA PHE A 86 -3.96 10.25 -0.83
C PHE A 86 -3.10 9.24 -1.59
N GLY A 87 -1.78 9.32 -1.43
CA GLY A 87 -0.85 8.40 -2.09
C GLY A 87 -1.08 6.96 -1.65
N GLY A 88 -1.21 6.73 -0.33
CA GLY A 88 -1.51 5.42 0.24
C GLY A 88 -2.81 4.83 -0.30
N MET A 89 -3.90 5.60 -0.29
CA MET A 89 -5.21 5.14 -0.76
C MET A 89 -5.23 4.85 -2.27
N VAL A 90 -4.56 5.65 -3.09
CA VAL A 90 -4.45 5.42 -4.53
C VAL A 90 -3.68 4.12 -4.80
N LEU A 91 -2.55 3.91 -4.11
CA LEU A 91 -1.73 2.71 -4.25
C LEU A 91 -2.45 1.44 -3.78
N LEU A 92 -3.17 1.50 -2.65
CA LEU A 92 -3.98 0.39 -2.16
C LEU A 92 -5.13 0.06 -3.10
N THR A 93 -5.79 1.07 -3.66
CA THR A 93 -6.84 0.89 -4.66
C THR A 93 -6.28 0.24 -5.92
N ALA A 94 -5.13 0.71 -6.41
CA ALA A 94 -4.43 0.11 -7.55
C ALA A 94 -4.00 -1.34 -7.27
N ALA A 95 -3.53 -1.64 -6.05
CA ALA A 95 -3.20 -2.98 -5.61
C ALA A 95 -4.43 -3.90 -5.67
N LEU A 96 -5.58 -3.40 -5.21
CA LEU A 96 -6.84 -4.14 -5.18
C LEU A 96 -7.38 -4.41 -6.58
N VAL A 97 -7.33 -3.42 -7.48
CA VAL A 97 -7.68 -3.57 -8.90
C VAL A 97 -6.74 -4.57 -9.58
N THR A 98 -5.44 -4.53 -9.29
CA THR A 98 -4.46 -5.46 -9.86
C THR A 98 -4.68 -6.89 -9.37
N ALA A 99 -4.99 -7.06 -8.08
CA ALA A 99 -5.30 -8.37 -7.49
C ALA A 99 -6.61 -8.95 -8.06
N ALA A 100 -7.63 -8.12 -8.25
CA ALA A 100 -8.91 -8.52 -8.84
C ALA A 100 -8.80 -8.79 -10.35
N GLY A 101 -8.06 -7.97 -11.10
CA GLY A 101 -7.85 -8.14 -12.54
C GLY A 101 -6.95 -9.33 -12.89
N GLY A 102 -6.07 -9.74 -11.99
CA GLY A 102 -5.26 -10.96 -12.11
C GLY A 102 -6.05 -12.27 -11.97
N GLN A 103 -7.34 -12.21 -11.61
CA GLN A 103 -8.25 -13.36 -11.61
C GLN A 103 -8.98 -13.55 -12.95
N ALA A 104 -8.77 -12.68 -13.95
CA ALA A 104 -9.23 -12.93 -15.31
C ALA A 104 -8.47 -14.13 -15.91
N PRO A 105 -9.17 -15.10 -16.54
CA PRO A 105 -8.69 -16.46 -16.69
C PRO A 105 -7.51 -16.54 -17.66
N ALA A 106 -6.29 -16.65 -17.12
CA ALA A 106 -5.13 -17.12 -17.87
C ALA A 106 -5.38 -18.53 -18.47
N ALA A 107 -6.29 -19.31 -17.89
CA ALA A 107 -6.74 -20.60 -18.41
C ALA A 107 -7.45 -20.52 -19.78
N GLN A 108 -8.05 -19.37 -20.13
CA GLN A 108 -8.80 -19.27 -21.39
C GLN A 108 -7.90 -19.08 -22.61
N ASN A 109 -6.70 -18.52 -22.42
CA ASN A 109 -5.75 -18.32 -23.52
C ASN A 109 -4.91 -19.56 -23.82
N ASP A 110 -4.63 -20.42 -22.83
CA ASP A 110 -3.92 -21.67 -23.06
C ASP A 110 -4.79 -22.71 -23.78
N ASP A 111 -6.08 -22.80 -23.45
CA ASP A 111 -7.05 -23.64 -24.17
C ASP A 111 -7.25 -23.17 -25.62
N LEU A 112 -7.32 -21.84 -25.85
CA LEU A 112 -7.42 -21.28 -27.21
C LEU A 112 -6.12 -21.47 -28.00
N ALA A 113 -4.95 -21.33 -27.37
CA ALA A 113 -3.67 -21.59 -28.03
C ALA A 113 -3.51 -23.08 -28.39
N GLN A 114 -3.90 -24.00 -27.51
CA GLN A 114 -3.89 -25.43 -27.82
C GLN A 114 -4.93 -25.81 -28.88
N GLN A 115 -6.11 -25.19 -28.91
CA GLN A 115 -7.11 -25.42 -29.96
C GLN A 115 -6.63 -24.93 -31.34
N VAL A 116 -6.00 -23.76 -31.40
CA VAL A 116 -5.50 -23.18 -32.66
C VAL A 116 -4.29 -23.96 -33.17
N LEU A 117 -3.36 -24.33 -32.28
CA LEU A 117 -2.17 -25.12 -32.66
C LEU A 117 -2.53 -26.57 -33.03
N GLY A 118 -3.50 -27.18 -32.34
CA GLY A 118 -3.99 -28.52 -32.67
C GLY A 118 -4.81 -28.60 -33.97
N GLN A 119 -5.41 -27.49 -34.40
CA GLN A 119 -6.07 -27.41 -35.72
C GLN A 119 -5.08 -27.29 -36.88
N THR A 120 -3.92 -26.65 -36.67
CA THR A 120 -2.90 -26.51 -37.72
C THR A 120 -2.14 -27.80 -38.07
N GLU A 121 -2.09 -28.79 -37.19
CA GLU A 121 -1.50 -30.10 -37.51
C GLU A 121 -2.45 -31.04 -38.29
N GLY A 122 -3.76 -30.77 -38.27
CA GLY A 122 -4.78 -31.61 -38.91
C GLY A 122 -4.97 -31.39 -40.41
N ASP A 123 -4.48 -30.28 -40.97
CA ASP A 123 -4.83 -29.80 -42.33
C ASP A 123 -3.71 -30.02 -43.37
N SER A 124 -2.72 -30.87 -43.08
CA SER A 124 -1.61 -31.22 -43.99
C SER A 124 -1.79 -32.57 -44.72
N ARG A 125 -3.02 -33.10 -44.77
CA ARG A 125 -3.35 -34.33 -45.53
C ARG A 125 -4.11 -34.01 -46.82
N TRP A 126 -3.43 -33.40 -47.78
CA TRP A 126 -3.73 -33.53 -49.21
C TRP A 126 -2.44 -33.49 -50.02
#